data_AF-A0A8S3W8G2-F1
#
_entry.id   AF-A0A8S3W8G2-F1
#
_cell.length_a   1.000
_cell.length_b   1.000
_cell.length_c   1.000
_cell.angle_alpha   90.00
_cell.angle_beta   90.00
_cell.angle_gamma   90.00
#
_symmetry.space_group_name_H-M   'P 1'
#
loop_
_entity.id
_entity.type
_entity.pdbx_description
1 polymer ?
#
loop_
_entity_poly.entity_id
_entity_poly.type
_entity_poly.pdbx_seq_one_letter_code
_entity_poly.pdbx_strand_id
1 'polypeptide(L)'
;MPQKKKSSLSKYNRRAKRMRQVRSQETNEDREHRLAYNREQTAESRASESSFNNETRLATDRERHALSRASETLTNYSQRLKVDRERHIESRALETFTEHSERLTADRERHAESRASETFTQYSDRLTADRERHAEFRASETFTECSERLTADRERHAESRASETFTQYSERLTADRERHAESFASETFTQYSERLTADRERHVESRASETFTECSERLTADRESHAESRASETLTQYSERLTADRERHARSRASESFTQYEARLAADRESRSVSRTHETQQEHDLRLELARGYYENSLQHRNELLSLQRERVQAIRSNETESERAIRLQADRIRTFINRSPTFTPPSMDRENYTDLPWVDKENSGFTYTFNIDYSEFVEIGRMIRTCSHCQSLKWSK
;
A
#
# COMPACT_ATOMS: atom_id res chain seq x y z
N MET A 1 47.01 -90.88 73.21
CA MET A 1 47.07 -89.76 72.24
C MET A 1 46.84 -90.28 70.84
N PRO A 2 45.86 -89.77 70.07
CA PRO A 2 45.66 -90.21 68.69
C PRO A 2 46.62 -89.50 67.74
N GLN A 3 47.28 -90.25 66.85
CA GLN A 3 48.19 -89.71 65.86
C GLN A 3 47.43 -88.96 64.75
N LYS A 4 47.75 -87.68 64.57
CA LYS A 4 47.21 -86.84 63.48
C LYS A 4 47.75 -87.34 62.13
N LYS A 5 46.85 -87.73 61.22
CA LYS A 5 47.17 -87.99 59.81
C LYS A 5 47.66 -86.69 59.16
N LYS A 6 48.92 -86.66 58.70
CA LYS A 6 49.49 -85.54 57.94
C LYS A 6 48.85 -85.49 56.55
N SER A 7 48.17 -84.40 56.26
CA SER A 7 47.48 -84.11 54.99
C SER A 7 48.44 -84.08 53.80
N SER A 8 48.01 -84.66 52.68
CA SER A 8 48.67 -84.81 51.37
C SER A 8 48.89 -83.51 50.58
N LEU A 9 49.02 -82.36 51.25
CA LEU A 9 49.22 -81.04 50.62
C LEU A 9 50.65 -80.82 50.07
N SER A 10 51.64 -81.64 50.44
CA SER A 10 53.06 -81.39 50.06
C SER A 10 53.48 -81.91 48.67
N LYS A 11 52.76 -82.89 48.10
CA LYS A 11 53.10 -83.48 46.78
C LYS A 11 52.81 -82.53 45.62
N TYR A 12 51.73 -81.74 45.71
CA TYR A 12 51.39 -80.72 44.71
C TYR A 12 52.48 -79.64 44.58
N ASN A 13 53.26 -79.39 45.64
CA ASN A 13 54.30 -78.37 45.66
C ASN A 13 55.60 -78.76 44.93
N ARG A 14 55.99 -80.05 44.88
CA ARG A 14 57.23 -80.47 44.16
C ARG A 14 57.07 -80.43 42.64
N ARG A 15 55.94 -80.91 42.13
CA ARG A 15 55.62 -80.89 40.68
C ARG A 15 55.44 -79.46 40.18
N ALA A 16 54.74 -78.61 40.94
CA ALA A 16 54.59 -77.20 40.62
C ALA A 16 55.94 -76.46 40.60
N LYS A 17 56.83 -76.73 41.57
CA LYS A 17 58.20 -76.18 41.59
C LYS A 17 59.04 -76.63 40.39
N ARG A 18 59.01 -77.93 40.04
CA ARG A 18 59.72 -78.45 38.85
C ARG A 18 59.19 -77.83 37.55
N MET A 19 57.87 -77.75 37.38
CA MET A 19 57.27 -77.08 36.21
C MET A 19 57.61 -75.59 36.15
N ARG A 20 57.69 -74.91 37.29
CA ARG A 20 58.13 -73.50 37.36
C ARG A 20 59.59 -73.35 36.92
N GLN A 21 60.46 -74.28 37.31
CA GLN A 21 61.88 -74.28 36.92
C GLN A 21 62.07 -74.59 35.43
N VAL A 22 61.32 -75.55 34.88
CA VAL A 22 61.29 -75.85 33.44
C VAL A 22 60.79 -74.63 32.65
N ARG A 23 59.71 -73.98 33.11
CA ARG A 23 59.21 -72.74 32.49
C ARG A 23 60.16 -71.55 32.60
N SER A 24 61.03 -71.51 33.61
CA SER A 24 62.05 -70.45 33.73
C SER A 24 63.28 -70.66 32.84
N GLN A 25 63.44 -71.86 32.28
CA GLN A 25 64.55 -72.24 31.40
C GLN A 25 64.08 -72.50 29.96
N GLU A 26 62.79 -72.27 29.69
CA GLU A 26 62.13 -72.41 28.40
C GLU A 26 62.60 -71.31 27.44
N THR A 27 62.92 -71.69 26.19
CA THR A 27 63.21 -70.72 25.12
C THR A 27 61.93 -70.01 24.69
N ASN A 28 62.05 -68.91 23.95
CA ASN A 28 60.87 -68.22 23.43
C ASN A 28 60.07 -69.13 22.48
N GLU A 29 60.73 -69.93 21.64
CA GLU A 29 60.07 -70.86 20.73
C GLU A 29 59.31 -71.96 21.48
N ASP A 30 59.94 -72.57 22.50
CA ASP A 30 59.30 -73.61 23.32
C ASP A 30 58.07 -73.05 24.08
N ARG A 31 58.17 -71.78 24.52
CA ARG A 31 57.07 -71.04 25.14
C ARG A 31 55.92 -70.83 24.20
N GLU A 32 56.21 -70.39 22.98
CA GLU A 32 55.20 -70.17 21.97
C GLU A 32 54.51 -71.47 21.59
N HIS A 33 55.26 -72.55 21.39
CA HIS A 33 54.70 -73.86 21.06
C HIS A 33 53.80 -74.38 22.17
N ARG A 34 54.23 -74.28 23.44
CA ARG A 34 53.41 -74.66 24.59
C ARG A 34 52.15 -73.79 24.70
N LEU A 35 52.25 -72.48 24.48
CA LEU A 35 51.08 -71.60 24.52
C LEU A 35 50.13 -71.86 23.35
N ALA A 36 50.64 -72.14 22.15
CA ALA A 36 49.86 -72.51 20.98
C ALA A 36 49.07 -73.80 21.23
N TYR A 37 49.74 -74.85 21.72
CA TYR A 37 49.08 -76.09 22.11
C TYR A 37 47.97 -75.88 23.16
N ASN A 38 48.21 -75.03 24.17
CA ASN A 38 47.17 -74.71 25.16
C ASN A 38 45.99 -73.92 24.56
N ARG A 39 46.25 -73.01 23.61
CA ARG A 39 45.20 -72.26 22.90
C ARG A 39 44.34 -73.20 22.06
N GLU A 40 44.97 -74.15 21.38
CA GLU A 40 44.30 -75.17 20.56
C GLU A 40 43.39 -76.06 21.41
N GLN A 41 43.93 -76.65 22.49
CA GLN A 41 43.12 -77.43 23.44
C GLN A 41 41.96 -76.63 24.04
N THR A 42 42.17 -75.34 24.31
CA THR A 42 41.11 -74.46 24.80
C THR A 42 40.06 -74.18 23.71
N ALA A 43 40.48 -74.02 22.45
CA ALA A 43 39.59 -73.81 21.32
C ALA A 43 38.73 -75.06 21.06
N GLU A 44 39.33 -76.25 21.09
CA GLU A 44 38.62 -77.53 20.97
C GLU A 44 37.60 -77.74 22.10
N SER A 45 38.00 -77.45 23.34
CA SER A 45 37.09 -77.51 24.48
C SER A 45 35.94 -76.50 24.39
N ARG A 46 36.17 -75.32 23.80
CA ARG A 46 35.10 -74.31 23.57
C ARG A 46 34.20 -74.69 22.40
N ALA A 47 34.76 -75.29 21.35
CA ALA A 47 34.00 -75.73 20.18
C ALA A 47 33.07 -76.91 20.50
N SER A 48 33.47 -77.77 21.44
CA SER A 48 32.68 -78.90 21.94
C SER A 48 31.77 -78.56 23.12
N GLU A 49 31.72 -77.28 23.53
CA GLU A 49 30.93 -76.83 24.67
C GLU A 49 29.42 -76.83 24.34
N SER A 50 28.60 -77.34 25.27
CA SER A 50 27.14 -77.23 25.13
C SER A 50 26.67 -75.80 25.38
N SER A 51 25.52 -75.41 24.82
CA SER A 51 24.93 -74.08 25.04
C SER A 51 24.78 -73.74 26.54
N PHE A 52 24.39 -74.71 27.37
CA PHE A 52 24.27 -74.53 28.82
C PHE A 52 25.62 -74.26 29.50
N ASN A 53 26.65 -75.02 29.14
CA ASN A 53 28.00 -74.83 29.70
C ASN A 53 28.59 -73.49 29.26
N ASN A 54 28.40 -73.11 27.99
CA ASN A 54 28.84 -71.83 27.45
C ASN A 54 28.18 -70.66 28.19
N GLU A 55 26.85 -70.72 28.40
CA GLU A 55 26.16 -69.65 29.14
C GLU A 55 26.61 -69.59 30.61
N THR A 56 26.82 -70.74 31.25
CA THR A 56 27.35 -70.79 32.63
C THR A 56 28.74 -70.15 32.70
N ARG A 57 29.63 -70.48 31.75
CA ARG A 57 30.97 -69.89 31.66
C ARG A 57 30.89 -68.38 31.44
N LEU A 58 30.09 -67.91 30.49
CA LEU A 58 29.88 -66.48 30.23
C LEU A 58 29.28 -65.77 31.45
N ALA A 59 28.35 -66.38 32.18
CA ALA A 59 27.78 -65.82 33.41
C ALA A 59 28.85 -65.65 34.49
N THR A 60 29.70 -66.65 34.72
CA THR A 60 30.80 -66.53 35.69
C THR A 60 31.84 -65.48 35.29
N ASP A 61 32.12 -65.32 34.00
CA ASP A 61 33.02 -64.28 33.50
C ASP A 61 32.40 -62.88 33.66
N ARG A 62 31.10 -62.70 33.36
CA ARG A 62 30.37 -61.45 33.61
C ARG A 62 30.38 -61.07 35.10
N GLU A 63 30.15 -62.03 36.00
CA GLU A 63 30.18 -61.81 37.45
C GLU A 63 31.58 -61.38 37.92
N ARG A 64 32.63 -62.08 37.47
CA ARG A 64 34.02 -61.71 37.79
C ARG A 64 34.36 -60.30 37.32
N HIS A 65 33.93 -59.93 36.11
CA HIS A 65 34.12 -58.58 35.59
C HIS A 65 33.33 -57.55 36.40
N ALA A 66 32.07 -57.83 36.74
CA ALA A 66 31.25 -56.94 37.55
C ALA A 66 31.88 -56.67 38.93
N LEU A 67 32.36 -57.71 39.61
CA LEU A 67 33.08 -57.57 40.89
C LEU A 67 34.37 -56.75 40.74
N SER A 68 35.16 -57.02 39.69
CA SER A 68 36.38 -56.24 39.42
C SER A 68 36.09 -54.77 39.11
N ARG A 69 34.96 -54.46 38.46
CA ARG A 69 34.51 -53.09 38.16
C ARG A 69 34.01 -52.39 39.41
N ALA A 70 33.30 -53.09 40.29
CA ALA A 70 32.80 -52.54 41.54
C ALA A 70 33.93 -52.19 42.52
N SER A 71 35.04 -52.93 42.50
CA SER A 71 36.23 -52.66 43.31
C SER A 71 37.29 -51.80 42.61
N GLU A 72 36.98 -51.20 41.47
CA GLU A 72 37.93 -50.41 40.67
C GLU A 72 38.24 -49.07 41.35
N THR A 73 39.51 -48.66 41.40
CA THR A 73 39.89 -47.32 41.88
C THR A 73 39.60 -46.27 40.81
N LEU A 74 39.43 -45.01 41.20
CA LEU A 74 39.17 -43.91 40.25
C LEU A 74 40.25 -43.80 39.16
N THR A 75 41.51 -44.02 39.50
CA THR A 75 42.64 -44.02 38.55
C THR A 75 42.55 -45.16 37.54
N ASN A 76 42.23 -46.37 38.00
CA ASN A 76 42.07 -47.52 37.10
C ASN A 76 40.83 -47.35 36.21
N TYR A 77 39.74 -46.81 36.77
CA TYR A 77 38.53 -46.47 36.03
C TYR A 77 38.80 -45.46 34.91
N SER A 78 39.51 -44.37 35.21
CA SER A 78 39.83 -43.35 34.22
C SER A 78 40.79 -43.85 33.15
N GLN A 79 41.82 -44.62 33.52
CA GLN A 79 42.73 -45.27 32.57
C GLN A 79 41.98 -46.23 31.65
N ARG A 80 41.11 -47.06 32.21
CA ARG A 80 40.28 -47.96 31.42
C ARG A 80 39.39 -47.20 30.45
N LEU A 81 38.67 -46.19 30.92
CA LEU A 81 37.79 -45.40 30.06
C LEU A 81 38.57 -44.72 28.94
N LYS A 82 39.81 -44.29 29.21
CA LYS A 82 40.72 -43.76 28.19
C LYS A 82 41.04 -44.81 27.12
N VAL A 83 41.48 -46.00 27.53
CA VAL A 83 41.77 -47.11 26.59
C VAL A 83 40.52 -47.55 25.83
N ASP A 84 39.35 -47.59 26.48
CA ASP A 84 38.07 -47.91 25.83
C ASP A 84 37.72 -46.86 24.75
N ARG A 85 37.91 -45.57 25.05
CA ARG A 85 37.71 -44.48 24.07
C ARG A 85 38.69 -44.57 22.91
N GLU A 86 39.97 -44.83 23.18
CA GLU A 86 41.01 -44.97 22.16
C GLU A 86 40.68 -46.13 21.20
N ARG A 87 40.36 -47.32 21.74
CA ARG A 87 39.95 -48.47 20.92
C ARG A 87 38.71 -48.19 20.08
N HIS A 88 37.76 -47.43 20.61
CA HIS A 88 36.55 -47.08 19.87
C HIS A 88 36.83 -46.05 18.76
N ILE A 89 37.74 -45.11 18.99
CA ILE A 89 38.21 -44.18 17.95
C ILE A 89 38.92 -44.95 16.84
N GLU A 90 39.83 -45.87 17.19
CA GLU A 90 40.51 -46.74 16.23
C GLU A 90 39.54 -47.61 15.44
N SER A 91 38.57 -48.25 16.12
CA SER A 91 37.53 -49.03 15.46
C SER A 91 36.70 -48.18 14.50
N ARG A 92 36.34 -46.95 14.89
CA ARG A 92 35.59 -46.02 14.03
C ARG A 92 36.41 -45.55 12.83
N ALA A 93 37.71 -45.36 13.00
CA ALA A 93 38.61 -44.96 11.92
C ALA A 93 38.82 -46.09 10.89
N LEU A 94 38.63 -47.35 11.32
CA LEU A 94 38.72 -48.54 10.47
C LEU A 94 37.36 -48.99 9.90
N GLU A 95 36.25 -48.33 10.25
CA GLU A 95 34.91 -48.63 9.71
C GLU A 95 34.94 -48.51 8.17
N THR A 96 34.39 -49.51 7.50
CA THR A 96 34.03 -49.39 6.08
C THR A 96 32.84 -48.43 5.92
N PHE A 97 32.63 -47.93 4.69
CA PHE A 97 31.49 -47.06 4.40
C PHE A 97 30.14 -47.71 4.75
N THR A 98 30.00 -49.02 4.52
CA THR A 98 28.78 -49.76 4.85
C THR A 98 28.55 -49.83 6.36
N GLU A 99 29.56 -50.23 7.13
CA GLU A 99 29.47 -50.28 8.61
C GLU A 99 29.18 -48.89 9.19
N HIS A 100 29.83 -47.84 8.65
CA HIS A 100 29.58 -46.46 9.04
C HIS A 100 28.13 -46.04 8.78
N SER A 101 27.60 -46.38 7.60
CA SER A 101 26.23 -46.08 7.20
C SER A 101 25.21 -46.84 8.05
N GLU A 102 25.42 -48.13 8.31
CA GLU A 102 24.58 -48.95 9.18
C GLU A 102 24.57 -48.39 10.61
N ARG A 103 25.73 -48.02 11.16
CA ARG A 103 25.81 -47.41 12.48
C ARG A 103 25.05 -46.09 12.54
N LEU A 104 25.24 -45.19 11.55
CA LEU A 104 24.51 -43.93 11.49
C LEU A 104 23.00 -44.13 11.30
N THR A 105 22.59 -45.17 10.58
CA THR A 105 21.17 -45.51 10.41
C THR A 105 20.58 -45.97 11.74
N ALA A 106 21.23 -46.89 12.45
CA ALA A 106 20.82 -47.32 13.78
C ALA A 106 20.82 -46.16 14.81
N ASP A 107 21.78 -45.23 14.71
CA ASP A 107 21.81 -44.02 15.54
C ASP A 107 20.59 -43.11 15.25
N ARG A 108 20.25 -42.90 13.97
CA ARG A 108 19.08 -42.11 13.55
C ARG A 108 17.77 -42.76 14.00
N GLU A 109 17.64 -44.08 13.87
CA GLU A 109 16.46 -44.82 14.33
C GLU A 109 16.26 -44.69 15.83
N ARG A 110 17.30 -44.92 16.64
CA ARG A 110 17.23 -44.69 18.10
C ARG A 110 16.85 -43.26 18.46
N HIS A 111 17.39 -42.28 17.73
CA HIS A 111 17.00 -40.88 17.94
C HIS A 111 15.54 -40.64 17.56
N ALA A 112 15.06 -41.18 16.44
CA ALA A 112 13.66 -41.07 16.02
C ALA A 112 12.70 -41.70 17.05
N GLU A 113 13.03 -42.90 17.56
CA GLU A 113 12.26 -43.56 18.63
C GLU A 113 12.26 -42.74 19.92
N SER A 114 13.42 -42.19 20.30
CA SER A 114 13.51 -41.28 21.45
C SER A 114 12.68 -40.02 21.25
N ARG A 115 12.65 -39.42 20.04
CA ARG A 115 11.81 -38.25 19.74
C ARG A 115 10.32 -38.59 19.73
N ALA A 116 9.95 -39.76 19.21
CA ALA A 116 8.56 -40.21 19.17
C ALA A 116 8.01 -40.52 20.58
N SER A 117 8.89 -40.85 21.53
CA SER A 117 8.53 -41.10 22.93
C SER A 117 8.67 -39.88 23.85
N GLU A 118 9.05 -38.70 23.32
CA GLU A 118 9.11 -37.47 24.11
C GLU A 118 7.73 -37.10 24.67
N THR A 119 7.67 -36.73 25.95
CA THR A 119 6.51 -36.03 26.49
C THR A 119 6.46 -34.60 25.96
N PHE A 120 5.28 -33.95 26.03
CA PHE A 120 5.15 -32.55 25.65
C PHE A 120 6.14 -31.62 26.38
N THR A 121 6.40 -31.87 27.68
CA THR A 121 7.37 -31.10 28.46
C THR A 121 8.80 -31.31 27.94
N GLN A 122 9.21 -32.56 27.68
CA GLN A 122 10.53 -32.86 27.11
C GLN A 122 10.70 -32.24 25.73
N TYR A 123 9.69 -32.32 24.88
CA TYR A 123 9.68 -31.67 23.56
C TYR A 123 9.84 -30.16 23.68
N SER A 124 9.08 -29.53 24.59
CA SER A 124 9.12 -28.09 24.83
C SER A 124 10.47 -27.65 25.37
N ASP A 125 11.00 -28.33 26.39
CA ASP A 125 12.31 -28.04 26.99
C ASP A 125 13.43 -28.16 25.97
N ARG A 126 13.39 -29.19 25.13
CA ARG A 126 14.35 -29.37 24.03
C ARG A 126 14.26 -28.23 23.02
N LEU A 127 13.06 -27.84 22.61
CA LEU A 127 12.87 -26.75 21.65
C LEU A 127 13.28 -25.39 22.24
N THR A 128 13.08 -25.18 23.54
CA THR A 128 13.60 -24.01 24.26
C THR A 128 15.12 -24.00 24.27
N ALA A 129 15.76 -25.10 24.64
CA ALA A 129 17.22 -25.21 24.61
C ALA A 129 17.80 -25.06 23.19
N ASP A 130 17.11 -25.56 22.16
CA ASP A 130 17.48 -25.36 20.75
C ASP A 130 17.41 -23.86 20.37
N ARG A 131 16.33 -23.16 20.78
CA ARG A 131 16.19 -21.71 20.53
C ARG A 131 17.25 -20.88 21.27
N GLU A 132 17.54 -21.22 22.52
CA GLU A 132 18.58 -20.55 23.32
C GLU A 132 19.95 -20.69 22.65
N ARG A 133 20.36 -21.91 22.27
CA ARG A 133 21.61 -22.14 21.53
C ARG A 133 21.68 -21.36 20.22
N HIS A 134 20.58 -21.32 19.47
CA HIS A 134 20.54 -20.53 18.23
C HIS A 134 20.63 -19.03 18.49
N ALA A 135 20.00 -18.51 19.55
CA ALA A 135 20.08 -17.12 19.93
C ALA A 135 21.49 -16.74 20.39
N GLU A 136 22.15 -17.59 21.18
CA GLU A 136 23.54 -17.41 21.59
C GLU A 136 24.47 -17.39 20.37
N PHE A 137 24.34 -18.35 19.46
CA PHE A 137 25.12 -18.39 18.23
C PHE A 137 24.93 -17.11 17.39
N ARG A 138 23.68 -16.65 17.25
CA ARG A 138 23.35 -15.40 16.53
C ARG A 138 23.93 -14.16 17.20
N ALA A 139 23.93 -14.12 18.53
CA ALA A 139 24.49 -13.00 19.29
C ALA A 139 26.03 -12.94 19.18
N SER A 140 26.69 -14.09 19.01
CA SER A 140 28.14 -14.18 18.81
C SER A 140 28.59 -14.11 17.34
N GLU A 141 27.66 -14.05 16.40
CA GLU A 141 27.93 -14.09 14.95
C GLU A 141 28.75 -12.86 14.52
N THR A 142 29.85 -13.08 13.80
CA THR A 142 30.60 -11.99 13.18
C THR A 142 29.84 -11.41 11.98
N PHE A 143 30.21 -10.21 11.54
CA PHE A 143 29.58 -9.59 10.36
C PHE A 143 29.66 -10.49 9.11
N THR A 144 30.80 -11.14 8.89
CA THR A 144 31.00 -12.04 7.74
C THR A 144 30.07 -13.25 7.83
N GLU A 145 30.02 -13.93 8.98
CA GLU A 145 29.13 -15.09 9.19
C GLU A 145 27.66 -14.70 9.03
N CYS A 146 27.26 -13.52 9.54
CA CYS A 146 25.90 -13.00 9.37
C CYS A 146 25.58 -12.73 7.90
N SER A 147 26.52 -12.13 7.16
CA SER A 147 26.36 -11.87 5.73
C SER A 147 26.25 -13.15 4.92
N GLU A 148 27.13 -14.13 5.15
CA GLU A 148 27.11 -15.44 4.50
C GLU A 148 25.79 -16.16 4.76
N ARG A 149 25.36 -16.19 6.02
CA ARG A 149 24.06 -16.75 6.37
C ARG A 149 22.91 -16.05 5.68
N LEU A 150 22.83 -14.72 5.75
CA LEU A 150 21.73 -13.98 5.13
C LEU A 150 21.73 -14.16 3.61
N THR A 151 22.89 -14.39 3.00
CA THR A 151 23.00 -14.74 1.58
C THR A 151 22.43 -16.12 1.32
N ALA A 152 22.84 -17.15 2.08
CA ALA A 152 22.28 -18.49 1.98
C ALA A 152 20.76 -18.54 2.28
N ASP A 153 20.28 -17.72 3.23
CA ASP A 153 18.85 -17.57 3.54
C ASP A 153 18.09 -16.97 2.34
N ARG A 154 18.65 -15.95 1.67
CA ARG A 154 18.06 -15.37 0.45
C ARG A 154 18.04 -16.34 -0.71
N GLU A 155 19.11 -17.10 -0.90
CA GLU A 155 19.21 -18.14 -1.95
C GLU A 155 18.14 -19.22 -1.74
N ARG A 156 18.05 -19.78 -0.53
CA ARG A 156 17.00 -20.76 -0.20
C ARG A 156 15.60 -20.20 -0.37
N HIS A 157 15.38 -18.93 -0.01
CA HIS A 157 14.10 -18.28 -0.27
C HIS A 157 13.82 -18.13 -1.76
N ALA A 158 14.80 -17.72 -2.57
CA ALA A 158 14.64 -17.61 -4.02
C ALA A 158 14.34 -18.97 -4.67
N GLU A 159 15.05 -20.04 -4.27
CA GLU A 159 14.79 -21.41 -4.73
C GLU A 159 13.40 -21.90 -4.32
N SER A 160 12.99 -21.62 -3.08
CA SER A 160 11.64 -21.93 -2.61
C SER A 160 10.59 -21.17 -3.42
N ARG A 161 10.79 -19.87 -3.72
CA ARG A 161 9.86 -19.10 -4.57
C ARG A 161 9.81 -19.62 -6.01
N ALA A 162 10.96 -20.03 -6.56
CA ALA A 162 11.05 -20.56 -7.91
C ALA A 162 10.39 -21.94 -8.05
N SER A 163 10.31 -22.70 -6.95
CA SER A 163 9.67 -24.02 -6.90
C SER A 163 8.22 -24.00 -6.40
N GLU A 164 7.66 -22.82 -6.07
CA GLU A 164 6.26 -22.68 -5.68
C GLU A 164 5.33 -23.18 -6.79
N THR A 165 4.31 -23.96 -6.41
CA THR A 165 3.17 -24.22 -7.30
C THR A 165 2.31 -22.96 -7.41
N PHE A 166 1.49 -22.88 -8.46
CA PHE A 166 0.56 -21.74 -8.62
C PHE A 166 -0.37 -21.54 -7.40
N THR A 167 -0.82 -22.63 -6.77
CA THR A 167 -1.66 -22.57 -5.57
C THR A 167 -0.90 -21.98 -4.39
N GLN A 168 0.33 -22.44 -4.14
CA GLN A 168 1.20 -21.92 -3.07
C GLN A 168 1.52 -20.43 -3.30
N TYR A 169 1.84 -20.05 -4.54
CA TYR A 169 2.06 -18.65 -4.91
C TYR A 169 0.82 -17.78 -4.64
N SER A 170 -0.37 -18.27 -5.02
CA SER A 170 -1.64 -17.56 -4.83
C SER A 170 -2.02 -17.41 -3.36
N GLU A 171 -1.87 -18.48 -2.57
CA GLU A 171 -2.10 -18.47 -1.12
C GLU A 171 -1.17 -17.47 -0.43
N ARG A 172 0.13 -17.53 -0.75
CA ARG A 172 1.11 -16.60 -0.22
C ARG A 172 0.79 -15.15 -0.57
N LEU A 173 0.45 -14.87 -1.83
CA LEU A 173 0.11 -13.52 -2.27
C LEU A 173 -1.18 -13.01 -1.61
N THR A 174 -2.13 -13.92 -1.34
CA THR A 174 -3.36 -13.58 -0.60
C THR A 174 -3.04 -13.24 0.84
N ALA A 175 -2.25 -14.06 1.54
CA ALA A 175 -1.80 -13.78 2.89
C ALA A 175 -0.95 -12.48 2.99
N ASP A 176 -0.13 -12.20 1.97
CA ASP A 176 0.62 -10.94 1.89
C ASP A 176 -0.33 -9.72 1.77
N ARG A 177 -1.37 -9.81 0.93
CA ARG A 177 -2.39 -8.76 0.79
C ARG A 177 -3.22 -8.57 2.05
N GLU A 178 -3.60 -9.65 2.73
CA GLU A 178 -4.34 -9.59 3.99
C GLU A 178 -3.52 -8.88 5.07
N ARG A 179 -2.25 -9.26 5.25
CA ARG A 179 -1.35 -8.58 6.20
C ARG A 179 -1.16 -7.11 5.88
N HIS A 180 -1.04 -6.74 4.60
CA HIS A 180 -0.99 -5.33 4.20
C HIS A 180 -2.30 -4.59 4.50
N ALA A 181 -3.44 -5.19 4.20
CA ALA A 181 -4.75 -4.59 4.48
C ALA A 181 -4.97 -4.38 5.99
N GLU A 182 -4.60 -5.36 6.82
CA GLU A 182 -4.63 -5.24 8.28
C GLU A 182 -3.70 -4.13 8.77
N SER A 183 -2.48 -4.07 8.24
CA SER A 183 -1.53 -3.00 8.56
C SER A 183 -2.12 -1.63 8.22
N PHE A 184 -2.73 -1.45 7.05
CA PHE A 184 -3.37 -0.18 6.66
C PHE A 184 -4.59 0.14 7.52
N ALA A 185 -5.39 -0.86 7.89
CA ALA A 185 -6.56 -0.66 8.75
C ALA A 185 -6.17 -0.24 10.18
N SER A 186 -5.01 -0.71 10.66
CA SER A 186 -4.45 -0.35 11.98
C SER A 186 -3.58 0.90 11.97
N GLU A 187 -3.36 1.51 10.82
CA GLU A 187 -2.45 2.65 10.62
C GLU A 187 -2.97 3.89 11.38
N THR A 188 -2.11 4.54 12.14
CA THR A 188 -2.44 5.83 12.76
C THR A 188 -2.39 6.96 11.72
N PHE A 189 -3.05 8.09 11.99
CA PHE A 189 -3.02 9.24 11.08
C PHE A 189 -1.60 9.74 10.76
N THR A 190 -0.69 9.69 11.73
CA THR A 190 0.71 10.09 11.52
C THR A 190 1.44 9.12 10.60
N GLN A 191 1.28 7.81 10.81
CA GLN A 191 1.84 6.77 9.94
C GLN A 191 1.30 6.88 8.51
N TYR A 192 0.00 7.09 8.36
CA TYR A 192 -0.65 7.32 7.06
C TYR A 192 -0.05 8.53 6.33
N SER A 193 0.11 9.64 7.04
CA SER A 193 0.68 10.87 6.48
C SER A 193 2.15 10.69 6.09
N GLU A 194 2.94 10.01 6.91
CA GLU A 194 4.35 9.69 6.63
C GLU A 194 4.46 8.78 5.40
N ARG A 195 3.66 7.71 5.33
CA ARG A 195 3.62 6.81 4.19
C ARG A 195 3.23 7.54 2.90
N LEU A 196 2.18 8.36 2.93
CA LEU A 196 1.75 9.13 1.77
C LEU A 196 2.81 10.16 1.32
N THR A 197 3.56 10.72 2.26
CA THR A 197 4.69 11.62 1.96
C THR A 197 5.82 10.85 1.29
N ALA A 198 6.22 9.71 1.84
CA ALA A 198 7.24 8.84 1.24
C ALA A 198 6.82 8.30 -0.13
N ASP A 199 5.54 7.97 -0.32
CA ASP A 199 4.98 7.56 -1.62
C ASP A 199 5.11 8.69 -2.66
N ARG A 200 4.80 9.93 -2.27
CA ARG A 200 4.94 11.11 -3.15
C ARG A 200 6.41 11.39 -3.48
N GLU A 201 7.31 11.29 -2.52
CA GLU A 201 8.76 11.46 -2.73
C GLU A 201 9.30 10.43 -3.71
N ARG A 202 9.01 9.13 -3.50
CA ARG A 202 9.39 8.06 -4.43
C ARG A 202 8.86 8.29 -5.83
N HIS A 203 7.61 8.74 -5.95
CA HIS A 203 7.01 9.01 -7.24
C HIS A 203 7.63 10.23 -7.95
N VAL A 204 8.01 11.28 -7.21
CA VAL A 204 8.76 12.42 -7.76
C VAL A 204 10.15 11.99 -8.21
N GLU A 205 10.86 11.20 -7.41
CA GLU A 205 12.18 10.67 -7.74
C GLU A 205 12.12 9.76 -8.98
N SER A 206 11.16 8.84 -9.02
CA SER A 206 10.91 7.99 -10.19
C SER A 206 10.65 8.82 -11.44
N ARG A 207 9.77 9.83 -11.38
CA ARG A 207 9.51 10.76 -12.50
C ARG A 207 10.73 11.57 -12.92
N ALA A 208 11.57 11.97 -11.98
CA ALA A 208 12.79 12.70 -12.28
C ALA A 208 13.84 11.81 -12.97
N SER A 209 13.80 10.50 -12.70
CA SER A 209 14.68 9.50 -13.32
C SER A 209 14.14 8.88 -14.62
N GLU A 210 12.90 9.19 -15.01
CA GLU A 210 12.28 8.67 -16.24
C GLU A 210 13.11 9.06 -17.47
N THR A 211 13.34 8.09 -18.34
CA THR A 211 13.82 8.34 -19.70
C THR A 211 12.71 8.99 -20.54
N PHE A 212 13.08 9.63 -21.66
CA PHE A 212 12.11 10.25 -22.56
C PHE A 212 11.05 9.25 -23.06
N THR A 213 11.45 8.02 -23.35
CA THR A 213 10.57 6.95 -23.83
C THR A 213 9.55 6.57 -22.76
N GLU A 214 10.00 6.32 -21.52
CA GLU A 214 9.13 6.00 -20.38
C GLU A 214 8.14 7.13 -20.08
N CYS A 215 8.59 8.39 -20.12
CA CYS A 215 7.72 9.54 -19.94
C CYS A 215 6.66 9.64 -21.05
N SER A 216 7.03 9.40 -22.31
CA SER A 216 6.10 9.39 -23.44
C SER A 216 5.07 8.27 -23.33
N GLU A 217 5.49 7.06 -22.96
CA GLU A 217 4.61 5.92 -22.73
C GLU A 217 3.64 6.19 -21.58
N ARG A 218 4.13 6.68 -20.44
CA ARG A 218 3.29 7.06 -19.30
C ARG A 218 2.26 8.12 -19.68
N LEU A 219 2.66 9.20 -20.36
CA LEU A 219 1.73 10.24 -20.78
C LEU A 219 0.73 9.76 -21.83
N THR A 220 1.06 8.73 -22.61
CA THR A 220 0.14 8.11 -23.56
C THR A 220 -0.90 7.27 -22.81
N ALA A 221 -0.45 6.41 -21.89
CA ALA A 221 -1.33 5.63 -21.01
C ALA A 221 -2.24 6.52 -20.14
N ASP A 222 -1.72 7.64 -19.62
CA ASP A 222 -2.50 8.63 -18.86
C ASP A 222 -3.63 9.23 -19.72
N ARG A 223 -3.35 9.55 -21.00
CA ARG A 223 -4.36 10.09 -21.93
C ARG A 223 -5.41 9.05 -22.30
N GLU A 224 -5.00 7.81 -22.55
CA GLU A 224 -5.91 6.69 -22.85
C GLU A 224 -6.82 6.41 -21.65
N SER A 225 -6.25 6.24 -20.45
CA SER A 225 -7.01 6.02 -19.22
C SER A 225 -8.02 7.13 -18.95
N HIS A 226 -7.63 8.39 -19.19
CA HIS A 226 -8.54 9.52 -19.02
C HIS A 226 -9.62 9.58 -20.12
N ALA A 227 -9.32 9.15 -21.35
CA ALA A 227 -10.34 9.01 -22.41
C ALA A 227 -11.35 7.91 -22.08
N GLU A 228 -10.89 6.76 -21.58
CA GLU A 228 -11.75 5.65 -21.12
C GLU A 228 -12.60 6.04 -19.92
N SER A 229 -12.00 6.74 -18.95
CA SER A 229 -12.72 7.29 -17.81
C SER A 229 -13.84 8.24 -18.27
N ARG A 230 -13.55 9.14 -19.22
CA ARG A 230 -14.57 10.02 -19.82
C ARG A 230 -15.65 9.27 -20.59
N ALA A 231 -15.29 8.21 -21.31
CA ALA A 231 -16.23 7.40 -22.06
C ALA A 231 -17.16 6.57 -21.15
N SER A 232 -16.70 6.24 -19.95
CA SER A 232 -17.45 5.50 -18.93
C SER A 232 -18.17 6.39 -17.91
N GLU A 233 -18.05 7.73 -18.03
CA GLU A 233 -18.77 8.68 -17.17
C GLU A 233 -20.29 8.44 -17.27
N THR A 234 -20.93 8.34 -16.11
CA THR A 234 -22.39 8.47 -16.02
C THR A 234 -22.82 9.91 -16.35
N LEU A 235 -24.07 10.11 -16.78
CA LEU A 235 -24.58 11.45 -17.11
C LEU A 235 -24.42 12.46 -15.97
N THR A 236 -24.64 12.01 -14.72
CA THR A 236 -24.46 12.83 -13.52
C THR A 236 -23.00 13.27 -13.38
N GLN A 237 -22.05 12.33 -13.43
CA GLN A 237 -20.61 12.64 -13.36
C GLN A 237 -20.16 13.57 -14.48
N TYR A 238 -20.64 13.36 -15.70
CA TYR A 238 -20.38 14.25 -16.83
C TYR A 238 -20.87 15.68 -16.56
N SER A 239 -22.10 15.81 -16.05
CA SER A 239 -22.70 17.12 -15.74
C SER A 239 -21.98 17.84 -14.61
N GLU A 240 -21.57 17.12 -13.56
CA GLU A 240 -20.78 17.63 -12.44
C GLU A 240 -19.39 18.08 -12.89
N ARG A 241 -18.71 17.28 -13.74
CA ARG A 241 -17.41 17.69 -14.30
C ARG A 241 -17.55 18.96 -15.14
N LEU A 242 -18.55 19.02 -16.02
CA LEU A 242 -18.77 20.17 -16.90
C LEU A 242 -19.15 21.44 -16.13
N THR A 243 -19.94 21.31 -15.06
CA THR A 243 -20.25 22.43 -14.17
C THR A 243 -19.01 22.89 -13.41
N ALA A 244 -18.22 21.96 -12.85
CA ALA A 244 -16.94 22.29 -12.22
C ALA A 244 -15.94 22.95 -13.19
N ASP A 245 -15.86 22.50 -14.45
CA ASP A 245 -15.08 23.12 -15.51
C ASP A 245 -15.53 24.57 -15.76
N ARG A 246 -16.84 24.79 -15.90
CA ARG A 246 -17.42 26.14 -16.09
C ARG A 246 -17.13 27.05 -14.90
N GLU A 247 -17.27 26.55 -13.68
CA GLU A 247 -16.95 27.32 -12.46
C GLU A 247 -15.47 27.68 -12.38
N ARG A 248 -14.57 26.75 -12.69
CA ARG A 248 -13.12 27.02 -12.73
C ARG A 248 -12.80 28.10 -13.76
N HIS A 249 -13.36 28.01 -14.96
CA HIS A 249 -13.19 29.04 -15.97
C HIS A 249 -13.76 30.39 -15.54
N ALA A 250 -14.94 30.42 -14.91
CA ALA A 250 -15.54 31.65 -14.39
C ALA A 250 -14.68 32.29 -13.29
N ARG A 251 -14.18 31.49 -12.34
CA ARG A 251 -13.25 31.96 -11.29
C ARG A 251 -11.96 32.50 -11.89
N SER A 252 -11.36 31.78 -12.83
CA SER A 252 -10.15 32.22 -13.54
C SER A 252 -10.38 33.57 -14.21
N ARG A 253 -11.50 33.73 -14.92
CA ARG A 253 -11.87 35.00 -15.58
C ARG A 253 -12.11 36.13 -14.59
N ALA A 254 -12.75 35.85 -13.46
CA ALA A 254 -12.97 36.85 -12.42
C ALA A 254 -11.67 37.31 -11.74
N SER A 255 -10.64 36.44 -11.71
CA SER A 255 -9.31 36.75 -11.17
C SER A 255 -8.31 37.28 -12.22
N GLU A 256 -8.70 37.42 -13.49
CA GLU A 256 -7.81 37.94 -14.54
C GLU A 256 -7.35 39.36 -14.19
N SER A 257 -6.04 39.60 -14.25
CA SER A 257 -5.52 40.96 -14.27
C SER A 257 -5.88 41.64 -15.60
N PHE A 258 -5.88 42.97 -15.65
CA PHE A 258 -6.15 43.70 -16.89
C PHE A 258 -5.24 43.28 -18.06
N THR A 259 -3.95 43.02 -17.79
CA THR A 259 -3.00 42.56 -18.81
C THR A 259 -3.29 41.15 -19.30
N GLN A 260 -3.73 40.25 -18.42
CA GLN A 260 -4.16 38.89 -18.79
C GLN A 260 -5.46 38.91 -19.61
N TYR A 261 -6.41 39.78 -19.23
CA TYR A 261 -7.66 39.96 -19.97
C TYR A 261 -7.42 40.46 -21.40
N GLU A 262 -6.58 41.49 -21.58
CA GLU A 262 -6.23 42.01 -22.90
C GLU A 262 -5.45 40.99 -23.74
N ALA A 263 -4.51 40.26 -23.13
CA ALA A 263 -3.79 39.18 -23.80
C ALA A 263 -4.72 38.05 -24.27
N ARG A 264 -5.69 37.65 -23.45
CA ARG A 264 -6.70 36.66 -23.83
C ARG A 264 -7.59 37.17 -24.97
N LEU A 265 -8.07 38.41 -24.91
CA LEU A 265 -8.86 38.99 -26.00
C LEU A 265 -8.05 39.10 -27.30
N ALA A 266 -6.75 39.43 -27.21
CA ALA A 266 -5.85 39.43 -28.36
C ALA A 266 -5.70 38.02 -28.95
N ALA A 267 -5.45 37.00 -28.11
CA ALA A 267 -5.38 35.61 -28.53
C ALA A 267 -6.71 35.09 -29.11
N ASP A 268 -7.86 35.49 -28.55
CA ASP A 268 -9.19 35.17 -29.07
C ASP A 268 -9.41 35.81 -30.46
N ARG A 269 -8.96 37.06 -30.65
CA ARG A 269 -9.02 37.76 -31.94
C ARG A 269 -8.11 37.10 -32.98
N GLU A 270 -6.90 36.72 -32.60
CA GLU A 270 -5.93 36.02 -33.44
C GLU A 270 -6.41 34.61 -33.82
N SER A 271 -6.93 33.85 -32.86
CA SER A 271 -7.52 32.54 -33.13
C SER A 271 -8.67 32.66 -34.13
N ARG A 272 -9.55 33.65 -33.95
CA ARG A 272 -10.63 33.94 -34.90
C ARG A 272 -10.11 34.37 -36.27
N SER A 273 -9.02 35.13 -36.36
CA SER A 273 -8.45 35.51 -37.66
C SER A 273 -7.82 34.31 -38.35
N VAL A 274 -7.09 33.46 -37.63
CA VAL A 274 -6.52 32.22 -38.16
C VAL A 274 -7.62 31.25 -38.61
N SER A 275 -8.70 31.08 -37.85
CA SER A 275 -9.84 30.27 -38.31
C SER A 275 -10.44 30.83 -39.60
N ARG A 276 -10.53 32.16 -39.75
CA ARG A 276 -11.04 32.80 -40.98
C ARG A 276 -10.12 32.62 -42.18
N THR A 277 -8.80 32.54 -41.99
CA THR A 277 -7.87 32.31 -43.12
C THR A 277 -7.90 30.87 -43.62
N HIS A 278 -8.34 29.92 -42.78
CA HIS A 278 -8.46 28.50 -43.12
C HIS A 278 -9.91 28.09 -43.45
N GLU A 279 -10.85 29.04 -43.40
CA GLU A 279 -12.28 28.83 -43.71
C GLU A 279 -12.44 28.52 -45.21
N THR A 280 -13.12 27.42 -45.54
CA THR A 280 -13.49 27.11 -46.92
C THR A 280 -14.63 28.03 -47.40
N GLN A 281 -14.79 28.19 -48.71
CA GLN A 281 -15.85 29.05 -49.27
C GLN A 281 -17.26 28.61 -48.82
N GLN A 282 -17.50 27.30 -48.70
CA GLN A 282 -18.78 26.76 -48.24
C GLN A 282 -19.05 27.10 -46.77
N GLU A 283 -18.04 26.99 -45.90
CA GLU A 283 -18.15 27.35 -44.49
C GLU A 283 -18.37 28.86 -44.31
N HIS A 284 -17.70 29.66 -45.13
CA HIS A 284 -17.86 31.11 -45.17
C HIS A 284 -19.31 31.52 -45.50
N ASP A 285 -19.88 30.91 -46.54
CA ASP A 285 -21.23 31.23 -46.99
C ASP A 285 -22.28 30.76 -45.97
N LEU A 286 -22.08 29.58 -45.38
CA LEU A 286 -22.91 29.08 -44.27
C LEU A 286 -22.85 30.02 -43.05
N ARG A 287 -21.66 30.53 -42.69
CA ARG A 287 -21.51 31.49 -41.59
C ARG A 287 -22.24 32.79 -41.88
N LEU A 288 -22.17 33.30 -43.10
CA LEU A 288 -22.89 34.51 -43.51
C LEU A 288 -24.41 34.30 -43.49
N GLU A 289 -24.89 33.15 -43.97
CA GLU A 289 -26.30 32.79 -43.92
C GLU A 289 -26.80 32.69 -42.47
N LEU A 290 -26.06 32.00 -41.60
CA LEU A 290 -26.36 31.96 -40.17
C LEU A 290 -26.35 33.35 -39.54
N ALA A 291 -25.37 34.20 -39.87
CA ALA A 291 -25.31 35.57 -39.35
C ALA A 291 -26.50 36.42 -39.81
N ARG A 292 -26.95 36.26 -41.06
CA ARG A 292 -28.17 36.88 -41.57
C ARG A 292 -29.40 36.37 -40.83
N GLY A 293 -29.53 35.06 -40.66
CA GLY A 293 -30.61 34.44 -39.89
C GLY A 293 -30.67 34.93 -38.45
N TYR A 294 -29.52 35.05 -37.76
CA TYR A 294 -29.46 35.62 -36.41
C TYR A 294 -29.90 37.10 -36.39
N TYR A 295 -29.49 37.88 -37.38
CA TYR A 295 -29.89 39.29 -37.49
C TYR A 295 -31.40 39.41 -37.74
N GLU A 296 -31.95 38.62 -38.65
CA GLU A 296 -33.38 38.58 -38.96
C GLU A 296 -34.21 38.13 -37.76
N ASN A 297 -33.79 37.08 -37.06
CA ASN A 297 -34.43 36.63 -35.81
C ASN A 297 -34.37 37.72 -34.73
N SER A 298 -33.22 38.39 -34.57
CA SER A 298 -33.09 39.51 -33.62
C SER A 298 -34.03 40.66 -33.97
N LEU A 299 -34.16 40.96 -35.26
CA LEU A 299 -35.05 42.00 -35.77
C LEU A 299 -36.53 41.63 -35.59
N GLN A 300 -36.90 40.39 -35.90
CA GLN A 300 -38.24 39.85 -35.67
C GLN A 300 -38.59 39.90 -34.19
N HIS A 301 -37.73 39.40 -33.31
CA HIS A 301 -37.94 39.48 -31.86
C HIS A 301 -38.13 40.92 -31.38
N ARG A 302 -37.32 41.86 -31.88
CA ARG A 302 -37.47 43.28 -31.58
C ARG A 302 -38.82 43.83 -32.08
N ASN A 303 -39.22 43.47 -33.29
CA ASN A 303 -40.50 43.89 -33.88
C ASN A 303 -41.70 43.29 -33.14
N GLU A 304 -41.62 42.04 -32.70
CA GLU A 304 -42.62 41.37 -31.86
C GLU A 304 -42.76 42.07 -30.52
N LEU A 305 -41.63 42.40 -29.86
CA LEU A 305 -41.65 43.19 -28.63
C LEU A 305 -42.31 44.55 -28.85
N LEU A 306 -42.01 45.23 -29.96
CA LEU A 306 -42.64 46.50 -30.31
C LEU A 306 -44.13 46.34 -30.65
N SER A 307 -44.53 45.24 -31.29
CA SER A 307 -45.94 44.93 -31.59
C SER A 307 -46.73 44.68 -30.33
N LEU A 308 -46.21 43.85 -29.42
CA LEU A 308 -46.79 43.60 -28.10
C LEU A 308 -46.92 44.89 -27.30
N GLN A 309 -45.94 45.79 -27.38
CA GLN A 309 -46.05 47.12 -26.76
C GLN A 309 -47.16 47.97 -27.40
N ARG A 310 -47.31 47.95 -28.73
CA ARG A 310 -48.39 48.68 -29.43
C ARG A 310 -49.77 48.14 -29.07
N GLU A 311 -49.95 46.83 -29.04
CA GLU A 311 -51.20 46.17 -28.64
C GLU A 311 -51.58 46.51 -27.20
N ARG A 312 -50.62 46.46 -26.26
CA ARG A 312 -50.84 46.91 -24.88
C ARG A 312 -51.35 48.36 -24.84
N VAL A 313 -50.72 49.26 -25.59
CA VAL A 313 -51.14 50.66 -25.66
C VAL A 313 -52.53 50.81 -26.30
N GLN A 314 -52.86 50.00 -27.31
CA GLN A 314 -54.16 50.05 -27.97
C GLN A 314 -55.29 49.49 -27.08
N ALA A 315 -55.03 48.44 -26.31
CA ALA A 315 -55.97 47.91 -25.33
C ALA A 315 -56.24 48.90 -24.19
N ILE A 316 -55.22 49.65 -23.74
CA ILE A 316 -55.41 50.76 -22.81
C ILE A 316 -56.32 51.82 -23.46
N ARG A 317 -56.03 52.21 -24.72
CA ARG A 317 -56.78 53.23 -25.46
C ARG A 317 -58.24 52.84 -25.77
N SER A 318 -58.56 51.56 -25.92
CA SER A 318 -59.94 51.11 -26.18
C SER A 318 -60.81 51.15 -24.94
N ASN A 319 -60.20 51.16 -23.75
CA ASN A 319 -60.91 51.22 -22.47
C ASN A 319 -60.95 52.66 -21.89
N GLU A 320 -60.42 53.66 -22.60
CA GLU A 320 -60.48 55.08 -22.21
C GLU A 320 -61.92 55.61 -22.26
N THR A 321 -62.33 56.34 -21.22
CA THR A 321 -63.57 57.14 -21.24
C THR A 321 -63.42 58.39 -22.11
N GLU A 322 -64.53 59.03 -22.53
CA GLU A 322 -64.47 60.21 -23.42
C GLU A 322 -63.70 61.39 -22.81
N SER A 323 -63.77 61.60 -21.50
CA SER A 323 -63.02 62.62 -20.78
C SER A 323 -61.52 62.33 -20.79
N GLU A 324 -61.12 61.10 -20.49
CA GLU A 324 -59.71 60.65 -20.52
C GLU A 324 -59.11 60.73 -21.92
N ARG A 325 -59.90 60.39 -22.95
CA ARG A 325 -59.50 60.51 -24.35
C ARG A 325 -59.28 61.97 -24.76
N ALA A 326 -60.12 62.89 -24.30
CA ALA A 326 -59.98 64.32 -24.57
C ALA A 326 -58.70 64.88 -23.92
N ILE A 327 -58.43 64.49 -22.68
CA ILE A 327 -57.21 64.88 -21.96
C ILE A 327 -55.95 64.33 -22.65
N ARG A 328 -55.94 63.05 -23.06
CA ARG A 328 -54.80 62.48 -23.80
C ARG A 328 -54.59 63.18 -25.15
N LEU A 329 -55.64 63.44 -25.91
CA LEU A 329 -55.51 64.15 -27.20
C LEU A 329 -55.03 65.60 -27.01
N GLN A 330 -55.44 66.28 -25.95
CA GLN A 330 -54.91 67.59 -25.59
C GLN A 330 -53.43 67.48 -25.19
N ALA A 331 -53.05 66.47 -24.42
CA ALA A 331 -51.66 66.19 -24.04
C ALA A 331 -50.78 65.81 -25.26
N ASP A 332 -51.28 65.01 -26.20
CA ASP A 332 -50.60 64.64 -27.44
C ASP A 332 -50.46 65.86 -28.37
N ARG A 333 -51.47 66.75 -28.42
CA ARG A 333 -51.35 68.05 -29.12
C ARG A 333 -50.28 68.92 -28.47
N ILE A 334 -50.26 69.02 -27.14
CA ILE A 334 -49.23 69.76 -26.41
C ILE A 334 -47.84 69.13 -26.67
N ARG A 335 -47.70 67.79 -26.64
CA ARG A 335 -46.44 67.09 -26.93
C ARG A 335 -45.95 67.28 -28.36
N THR A 336 -46.85 67.18 -29.33
CA THR A 336 -46.51 67.40 -30.75
C THR A 336 -46.19 68.86 -31.03
N PHE A 337 -46.82 69.79 -30.33
CA PHE A 337 -46.52 71.22 -30.37
C PHE A 337 -45.16 71.52 -29.73
N ILE A 338 -44.87 70.96 -28.54
CA ILE A 338 -43.56 71.08 -27.85
C ILE A 338 -42.44 70.49 -28.70
N ASN A 339 -42.63 69.33 -29.32
CA ASN A 339 -41.61 68.70 -30.16
C ASN A 339 -41.40 69.44 -31.51
N ARG A 340 -42.35 70.29 -31.95
CA ARG A 340 -42.25 71.10 -33.18
C ARG A 340 -41.84 72.56 -32.94
N SER A 341 -41.88 73.06 -31.72
CA SER A 341 -41.52 74.45 -31.38
C SER A 341 -40.64 74.48 -30.13
N PRO A 342 -39.32 74.71 -30.26
CA PRO A 342 -38.40 74.69 -29.11
C PRO A 342 -38.53 75.87 -28.14
N THR A 343 -39.51 76.78 -28.31
CA THR A 343 -39.59 78.04 -27.56
C THR A 343 -41.04 78.43 -27.24
N PHE A 344 -41.66 77.77 -26.25
CA PHE A 344 -42.90 78.27 -25.65
C PHE A 344 -42.92 78.04 -24.14
N THR A 345 -43.10 79.12 -23.37
CA THR A 345 -43.40 79.14 -21.94
C THR A 345 -44.92 79.19 -21.74
N PRO A 346 -45.51 78.29 -20.92
CA PRO A 346 -46.96 78.19 -20.79
C PRO A 346 -47.57 79.34 -19.96
N PRO A 347 -48.80 79.79 -20.25
CA PRO A 347 -49.48 80.81 -19.45
C PRO A 347 -50.00 80.22 -18.12
N SER A 348 -50.00 81.02 -17.06
CA SER A 348 -50.51 80.65 -15.73
C SER A 348 -52.00 80.33 -15.78
N MET A 349 -52.36 79.09 -15.48
CA MET A 349 -53.73 78.65 -15.24
C MET A 349 -53.86 78.19 -13.79
N ASP A 350 -54.94 78.63 -13.15
CA ASP A 350 -55.20 78.56 -11.71
C ASP A 350 -55.14 77.15 -11.12
N ARG A 351 -54.67 77.12 -9.87
CA ARG A 351 -54.19 75.95 -9.12
C ARG A 351 -55.30 75.23 -8.35
N GLU A 352 -56.47 75.02 -8.96
CA GLU A 352 -57.61 74.36 -8.30
C GLU A 352 -58.36 73.43 -9.27
N ASN A 353 -57.74 72.28 -9.60
CA ASN A 353 -58.42 71.01 -9.97
C ASN A 353 -57.38 70.00 -10.47
N TYR A 354 -56.58 69.45 -9.56
CA TYR A 354 -55.67 68.33 -9.85
C TYR A 354 -55.87 67.22 -8.82
N THR A 355 -57.06 66.63 -8.81
CA THR A 355 -57.35 65.40 -8.06
C THR A 355 -58.13 64.37 -8.87
N ASP A 356 -58.00 64.34 -10.20
CA ASP A 356 -58.47 63.20 -11.01
C ASP A 356 -57.77 63.14 -12.37
N LEU A 357 -56.59 62.52 -12.42
CA LEU A 357 -55.99 62.01 -13.66
C LEU A 357 -55.22 60.70 -13.38
N PRO A 358 -55.48 59.60 -14.12
CA PRO A 358 -54.94 58.26 -13.86
C PRO A 358 -53.52 58.10 -14.43
N TRP A 359 -52.58 58.93 -13.95
CA TRP A 359 -51.15 58.80 -14.24
C TRP A 359 -50.29 58.81 -12.99
N VAL A 360 -50.90 58.46 -11.86
CA VAL A 360 -50.20 57.96 -10.67
C VAL A 360 -49.71 56.57 -11.03
N ASP A 361 -48.48 56.52 -11.58
CA ASP A 361 -47.49 55.43 -11.50
C ASP A 361 -46.46 55.64 -12.63
N LYS A 362 -45.61 56.66 -12.46
CA LYS A 362 -44.39 56.83 -13.26
C LYS A 362 -43.23 56.10 -12.61
N GLU A 363 -43.37 54.80 -12.42
CA GLU A 363 -42.22 53.92 -12.29
C GLU A 363 -41.83 53.48 -13.71
N ASN A 364 -40.63 53.85 -14.17
CA ASN A 364 -40.02 53.53 -15.48
C ASN A 364 -40.24 54.46 -16.69
N SER A 365 -40.64 55.72 -16.53
CA SER A 365 -40.40 56.70 -17.62
C SER A 365 -38.95 57.19 -17.55
N GLY A 366 -38.06 56.59 -18.34
CA GLY A 366 -36.69 57.10 -18.51
C GLY A 366 -36.74 58.57 -18.95
N PHE A 367 -36.20 59.45 -18.11
CA PHE A 367 -36.08 60.87 -18.44
C PHE A 367 -35.15 61.03 -19.64
N THR A 368 -35.64 61.63 -20.73
CA THR A 368 -34.77 62.23 -21.74
C THR A 368 -34.14 63.47 -21.11
N TYR A 369 -32.86 63.35 -20.73
CA TYR A 369 -32.07 64.45 -20.21
C TYR A 369 -31.84 65.50 -21.30
N THR A 370 -32.45 66.67 -21.15
CA THR A 370 -32.21 67.83 -22.02
C THR A 370 -31.25 68.77 -21.31
N PHE A 371 -30.02 68.85 -21.80
CA PHE A 371 -28.89 69.56 -21.17
C PHE A 371 -29.06 71.09 -21.03
N ASN A 372 -30.11 71.67 -21.61
CA ASN A 372 -30.38 73.12 -21.63
C ASN A 372 -31.41 73.58 -20.59
N ILE A 373 -31.85 72.68 -19.70
CA ILE A 373 -32.74 73.03 -18.59
C ILE A 373 -31.90 73.00 -17.31
N ASP A 374 -31.85 74.11 -16.58
CA ASP A 374 -31.26 74.14 -15.25
C ASP A 374 -32.28 73.55 -14.26
N TYR A 375 -32.03 72.31 -13.84
CA TYR A 375 -32.91 71.57 -12.95
C TYR A 375 -32.72 71.95 -11.47
N SER A 376 -31.80 72.85 -11.15
CA SER A 376 -31.53 73.29 -9.77
C SER A 376 -32.67 74.10 -9.14
N GLU A 377 -33.48 74.79 -9.96
CA GLU A 377 -34.63 75.57 -9.49
C GLU A 377 -35.91 74.73 -9.29
N PHE A 378 -35.94 73.48 -9.78
CA PHE A 378 -37.13 72.63 -9.78
C PHE A 378 -37.12 71.51 -8.72
N VAL A 379 -36.04 71.36 -7.96
CA VAL A 379 -35.91 70.27 -6.97
C VAL A 379 -35.21 70.75 -5.69
N GLU A 380 -35.96 70.90 -4.61
CA GLU A 380 -35.37 70.78 -3.27
C GLU A 380 -35.01 69.30 -3.04
N ILE A 381 -33.77 68.95 -3.34
CA ILE A 381 -33.20 67.62 -3.09
C ILE A 381 -33.02 67.49 -1.55
N GLY A 382 -34.07 67.08 -0.82
CA GLY A 382 -34.08 67.05 0.65
C GLY A 382 -33.03 66.11 1.27
N ARG A 383 -32.21 66.53 2.23
CA ARG A 383 -31.03 65.75 2.67
C ARG A 383 -31.29 64.26 2.97
N MET A 384 -30.38 63.38 2.52
CA MET A 384 -30.42 61.93 2.83
C MET A 384 -29.95 61.68 4.27
N ILE A 385 -30.88 61.66 5.22
CA ILE A 385 -30.56 61.53 6.66
C ILE A 385 -31.06 60.21 7.27
N ARG A 386 -31.81 59.38 6.55
CA ARG A 386 -32.32 58.11 7.08
C ARG A 386 -31.48 56.93 6.62
N THR A 387 -30.84 56.22 7.54
CA THR A 387 -30.12 54.97 7.25
C THR A 387 -31.07 53.77 7.25
N CYS A 388 -30.95 52.93 6.23
CA CYS A 388 -31.68 51.66 6.12
C CYS A 388 -31.17 50.68 7.20
N SER A 389 -32.05 50.13 8.04
CA SER A 389 -31.67 49.22 9.12
C SER A 389 -31.09 47.87 8.64
N HIS A 390 -31.32 47.48 7.37
CA HIS A 390 -30.83 46.22 6.83
C HIS A 390 -29.51 46.31 6.05
N CYS A 391 -29.20 47.45 5.43
CA CYS A 391 -28.00 47.60 4.62
C CYS A 391 -27.23 48.91 4.86
N GLN A 392 -27.63 49.69 5.87
CA GLN A 392 -27.02 50.94 6.31
C GLN A 392 -26.89 52.06 5.26
N SER A 393 -27.46 51.90 4.06
CA SER A 393 -27.49 52.94 3.05
C SER A 393 -28.42 54.09 3.44
N LEU A 394 -27.98 55.33 3.16
CA LEU A 394 -28.78 56.53 3.39
C LEU A 394 -29.94 56.58 2.38
N LYS A 395 -31.08 57.14 2.79
CA LYS A 395 -32.28 57.34 1.99
C LYS A 395 -32.81 58.76 2.17
N TRP A 396 -33.42 59.26 1.11
CA TRP A 396 -34.07 60.58 1.05
C TRP A 396 -35.25 60.63 2.03
N SER A 397 -35.28 61.65 2.90
CA SER A 397 -36.49 61.97 3.66
C SER A 397 -37.40 62.80 2.75
N LYS A 398 -38.66 62.42 2.63
CA LYS A 398 -39.68 63.37 2.16
C LYS A 398 -39.90 64.45 3.22
#